data_AF-A0A9C9KWZ2-F1
#
_entry.id   AF-A0A9C9KWZ2-F1
#
_cell.length_a   1.000
_cell.length_b   1.000
_cell.length_c   1.000
_cell.angle_alpha   90.00
_cell.angle_beta   90.00
_cell.angle_gamma   90.00
#
_symmetry.space_group_name_H-M   'P 1'
#
loop_
_entity.id
_entity.type
_entity.pdbx_description
1 polymer ?
#
loop_
_entity_poly.entity_id
_entity_poly.type
_entity_poly.pdbx_seq_one_letter_code
_entity_poly.pdbx_strand_id
1 'polypeptide(L)' 'MTRITVSTAANTILVMGMITIRGYLPAEVSLSVGLLHGIPEMIVAAVLTVILVKGIRRI' A
#
# COMPACT_ATOMS: atom_id res chain seq x y z
N MET A 1 10.96 -7.28 7.12
CA MET A 1 10.69 -6.52 5.89
C MET A 1 9.69 -7.24 4.99
N THR A 2 9.91 -8.53 4.70
CA THR A 2 9.05 -9.38 3.85
C THR A 2 7.54 -9.39 4.19
N ARG A 3 7.14 -9.35 5.48
CA ARG A 3 5.71 -9.33 5.86
C ARG A 3 5.00 -8.01 5.49
N ILE A 4 5.71 -6.89 5.52
CA ILE A 4 5.15 -5.56 5.20
C ILE A 4 4.88 -5.47 3.69
N THR A 5 5.83 -5.95 2.88
CA THR A 5 5.73 -6.04 1.42
C THR A 5 4.48 -6.80 0.96
N VAL A 6 4.19 -7.96 1.55
CA VAL A 6 3.01 -8.76 1.17
C VAL A 6 1.72 -8.06 1.58
N SER A 7 1.66 -7.51 2.80
CA SER A 7 0.46 -6.83 3.30
C SER A 7 0.13 -5.57 2.51
N THR A 8 1.13 -4.76 2.18
CA THR A 8 0.90 -3.51 1.43
C THR A 8 0.60 -3.80 -0.04
N ALA A 9 1.25 -4.78 -0.66
CA ALA A 9 0.92 -5.19 -2.03
C ALA A 9 -0.52 -5.70 -2.13
N ALA A 10 -0.95 -6.54 -1.17
CA ALA A 10 -2.34 -7.00 -1.12
C ALA A 10 -3.32 -5.83 -0.95
N ASN A 11 -3.01 -4.84 -0.11
CA ASN A 11 -3.85 -3.66 0.08
C ASN A 11 -3.98 -2.84 -1.22
N THR A 12 -2.86 -2.47 -1.85
CA THR A 12 -2.85 -1.70 -3.10
C THR A 12 -3.65 -2.42 -4.19
N ILE A 13 -3.47 -3.74 -4.33
CA ILE A 13 -4.23 -4.55 -5.30
C ILE A 13 -5.73 -4.53 -5.00
N LEU A 14 -6.12 -4.68 -3.74
CA LEU A 14 -7.54 -4.68 -3.36
C LEU A 14 -8.19 -3.31 -3.55
N VAL A 15 -7.50 -2.22 -3.19
CA VAL A 15 -8.02 -0.86 -3.36
C VAL A 15 -8.14 -0.50 -4.84
N MET A 16 -7.10 -0.76 -5.64
CA MET A 16 -7.12 -0.55 -7.10
C MET A 16 -8.16 -1.42 -7.80
N GLY A 17 -8.27 -2.68 -7.39
CA GLY A 17 -9.30 -3.60 -7.89
C GLY A 17 -10.72 -3.09 -7.58
N MET A 18 -10.97 -2.63 -6.36
CA MET A 18 -12.27 -2.05 -5.99
C MET A 18 -12.57 -0.76 -6.75
N ILE A 19 -11.58 0.11 -6.94
CA ILE A 19 -11.73 1.35 -7.73
C ILE A 19 -12.13 1.04 -9.17
N THR A 20 -11.51 0.01 -9.76
CA THR A 20 -11.82 -0.44 -11.13
C THR A 20 -13.22 -1.04 -11.21
N ILE A 21 -13.59 -1.93 -10.27
CA ILE A 21 -14.93 -2.56 -10.23
C ILE A 21 -16.03 -1.52 -10.01
N ARG A 22 -15.77 -0.48 -9.21
CA ARG A 22 -16.70 0.63 -8.95
C ARG A 22 -16.83 1.60 -10.13
N GLY A 23 -16.00 1.48 -11.15
CA GLY A 23 -16.02 2.35 -12.33
C GLY A 23 -15.48 3.76 -12.08
N TYR A 24 -14.72 3.97 -11.00
CA TYR A 24 -14.13 5.29 -10.71
C TYR A 24 -12.92 5.59 -11.60
N LEU A 25 -12.13 4.58 -11.95
CA LEU A 25 -11.00 4.70 -12.88
C LEU A 25 -11.02 3.59 -13.93
N PRO A 26 -10.56 3.86 -15.17
CA PRO A 26 -10.29 2.83 -16.17
C PRO A 26 -9.24 1.82 -15.67
N ALA A 27 -9.39 0.55 -16.05
CA ALA A 27 -8.51 -0.54 -15.60
C ALA A 27 -7.03 -0.28 -15.92
N GLU A 28 -6.73 0.31 -17.08
CA GLU A 28 -5.38 0.66 -17.51
C GLU A 28 -4.73 1.72 -16.60
N VAL A 29 -5.53 2.70 -16.17
CA VAL A 29 -5.08 3.74 -15.23
C VAL A 29 -4.89 3.15 -13.85
N SER A 30 -5.79 2.29 -13.39
CA SER A 30 -5.67 1.66 -12.07
C SER A 30 -4.43 0.74 -11.97
N LEU A 31 -4.07 0.05 -13.06
CA LEU A 31 -2.87 -0.78 -13.15
C LEU A 31 -1.59 0.06 -13.09
N SER A 32 -1.51 1.13 -13.87
CA SER A 32 -0.35 2.03 -13.88
C SER A 32 -0.17 2.73 -12.53
N VAL A 33 -1.25 3.21 -11.92
CA VAL A 33 -1.26 3.78 -10.57
C VAL A 33 -0.80 2.75 -9.53
N GLY A 34 -1.34 1.53 -9.56
CA GLY A 34 -0.92 0.47 -8.63
C GLY A 34 0.56 0.13 -8.71
N LEU A 35 1.14 0.11 -9.93
CA LEU A 35 2.56 -0.15 -10.15
C LEU A 35 3.45 1.03 -9.71
N LEU A 36 3.06 2.26 -10.04
CA LEU A 36 3.83 3.47 -9.70
C LEU A 36 3.81 3.77 -8.20
N HIS A 37 2.66 3.58 -7.53
CA HIS A 37 2.49 3.93 -6.13
C HIS A 37 2.85 2.81 -5.15
N GLY A 38 2.97 1.56 -5.61
CA GLY A 38 3.31 0.44 -4.72
C GLY A 38 4.66 0.59 -4.01
N ILE A 39 5.67 1.17 -4.68
CA ILE A 39 6.99 1.42 -4.08
C ILE A 39 6.94 2.54 -3.02
N PRO A 40 6.42 3.74 -3.32
CA PRO A 40 6.20 4.78 -2.31
C PRO A 40 5.41 4.29 -1.09
N GLU A 41 4.33 3.53 -1.31
CA GLU A 41 3.46 3.03 -0.24
C GLU A 41 4.22 2.06 0.69
N MET A 42 5.04 1.16 0.13
CA MET A 42 5.92 0.27 0.90
C MET A 42 6.89 1.03 1.81
N ILE A 43 7.51 2.10 1.28
CA ILE A 43 8.49 2.89 2.03
C ILE A 43 7.80 3.57 3.21
N VAL A 44 6.66 4.22 2.98
CA VAL A 44 5.89 4.91 4.02
C VAL A 44 5.41 3.91 5.08
N ALA A 45 4.88 2.75 4.68
CA ALA A 45 4.43 1.71 5.60
C ALA A 45 5.57 1.20 6.49
N ALA A 46 6.76 0.97 5.91
CA ALA A 46 7.93 0.53 6.68
C ALA A 46 8.38 1.59 7.70
N VAL A 47 8.46 2.86 7.29
CA VAL A 47 8.85 3.98 8.17
C VAL A 47 7.85 4.12 9.33
N LEU A 48 6.55 4.17 9.02
CA LEU A 48 5.50 4.28 10.04
C LEU A 48 5.53 3.10 11.01
N THR A 49 5.72 1.87 10.52
CA THR A 49 5.80 0.69 11.39
C THR A 49 6.96 0.81 12.38
N VAL A 50 8.14 1.23 11.94
CA VAL A 50 9.30 1.39 12.81
C VAL A 50 9.06 2.50 13.84
N ILE A 51 8.50 3.64 13.42
CA ILE A 51 8.19 4.76 14.31
C ILE A 51 7.16 4.34 15.36
N LEU A 52 6.06 3.71 14.96
CA LEU A 52 5.01 3.28 15.86
C LEU A 52 5.50 2.24 16.87
N VAL A 53 6.24 1.22 16.43
CA VAL A 53 6.79 0.21 17.34
C VAL A 53 7.72 0.83 18.37
N LYS A 54 8.59 1.77 17.96
CA LYS A 54 9.48 2.48 18.87
C LYS A 54 8.72 3.42 19.81
N GLY A 55 7.68 4.09 19.31
CA GLY A 55 6.84 5.00 20.08
C GLY A 55 6.04 4.27 21.15
N ILE A 56 5.36 3.18 20.78
CA ILE A 56 4.55 2.36 21.69
C ILE A 56 5.41 1.73 22.79
N ARG A 57 6.60 1.21 22.46
CA ARG A 57 7.51 0.63 23.48
C ARG A 57 8.04 1.65 24.51
N ARG A 58 7.87 2.94 24.25
CA ARG A 58 8.36 4.03 25.11
C ARG A 58 7.29 4.51 26.10
N ILE A 59 6.04 4.10 25.89
CA ILE A 59 4.89 4.29 26.79
C ILE A 59 4.80 3.07 27.71
#